data_AF-A0A1E5UNA4-F1
#
_entry.id   AF-A0A1E5UNA4-F1
#
_cell.length_a   1.000
_cell.length_b   1.000
_cell.length_c   1.000
_cell.angle_alpha   90.00
_cell.angle_beta   90.00
_cell.angle_gamma   90.00
#
_symmetry.space_group_name_H-M   'P 1'
#
loop_
_entity.id
_entity.type
_entity.pdbx_description
1 polymer ?
#
loop_
_entity_poly.entity_id
_entity_poly.type
_entity_poly.pdbx_seq_one_letter_code
_entity_poly.pdbx_strand_id
1 'polypeptide(L)'
;MHLLTIEEREERIARYREAEKRILDYDPKQAGAYYTRIYLVRDLASFDHDVECPKRGLALISNTYVETNLIIKGDQGQEERQLSKGLLTIPGIERRVLTKCELESCSLATRLSTVDVMYGVVKAAVEATISIEVLAGEFFGEITACTSIIKEKLVLHDRSAYITSGEGIALIIPLLRSVVAVYVKEKLLLTIAAHTDGEFTKCIDYTPRVNSSYLDEVTVGLATLRVKFVCQ
;
A
#
# COMPACT_ATOMS: atom_id res chain seq x y z
N MET A 1 2.86 -22.98 -23.12
CA MET A 1 1.41 -22.83 -22.81
C MET A 1 0.87 -24.24 -22.59
N HIS A 2 0.86 -24.73 -21.35
CA HIS A 2 0.33 -26.06 -21.02
C HIS A 2 -1.19 -25.97 -20.98
N LEU A 3 -1.87 -26.66 -21.89
CA LEU A 3 -3.31 -26.89 -21.83
C LEU A 3 -3.59 -27.86 -20.69
N LEU A 4 -4.32 -27.41 -19.67
CA LEU A 4 -4.78 -28.27 -18.58
C LEU A 4 -5.78 -29.28 -19.13
N THR A 5 -5.72 -30.51 -18.62
CA THR A 5 -6.68 -31.55 -18.94
C THR A 5 -8.08 -31.19 -18.40
N ILE A 6 -9.12 -31.83 -18.94
CA ILE A 6 -10.52 -31.54 -18.57
C ILE A 6 -10.74 -31.80 -17.08
N GLU A 7 -10.15 -32.87 -16.54
CA GLU A 7 -10.27 -33.25 -15.13
C GLU A 7 -9.60 -32.23 -14.19
N GLU A 8 -8.37 -31.79 -14.50
CA GLU A 8 -7.68 -30.74 -13.72
C GLU A 8 -8.47 -29.41 -13.72
N ARG A 9 -9.18 -29.12 -14.82
CA ARG A 9 -10.03 -27.94 -14.94
C ARG A 9 -11.27 -28.05 -14.05
N GLU A 10 -11.89 -29.22 -13.99
CA GLU A 10 -13.08 -29.47 -13.16
C GLU A 10 -12.75 -29.46 -11.67
N GLU A 11 -11.64 -30.07 -11.26
CA GLU A 11 -11.16 -30.00 -9.88
C GLU A 11 -10.83 -28.57 -9.46
N ARG A 12 -10.24 -27.78 -10.37
CA ARG A 12 -9.99 -26.37 -10.11
C ARG A 12 -11.30 -25.61 -9.97
N ILE A 13 -12.29 -25.83 -10.84
CA ILE A 13 -13.61 -25.20 -10.74
C ILE A 13 -14.32 -25.56 -9.43
N ALA A 14 -14.22 -26.82 -8.98
CA ALA A 14 -14.81 -27.27 -7.72
C ALA A 14 -14.19 -26.54 -6.52
N ARG A 15 -12.86 -26.45 -6.48
CA ARG A 15 -12.14 -25.70 -5.43
C ARG A 15 -12.47 -24.21 -5.43
N TYR A 16 -12.63 -23.60 -6.61
CA TYR A 16 -13.09 -22.22 -6.75
C TYR A 16 -14.49 -22.02 -6.18
N ARG A 17 -15.44 -22.91 -6.49
CA ARG A 17 -16.81 -22.84 -5.97
C ARG A 17 -16.87 -23.04 -4.46
N GLU A 18 -16.01 -23.89 -3.91
CA GLU A 18 -15.91 -24.08 -2.47
C GLU A 18 -15.29 -22.85 -1.78
N ALA A 19 -14.24 -22.26 -2.36
CA ALA A 19 -13.69 -20.99 -1.88
C ALA A 19 -14.74 -19.86 -1.96
N GLU A 20 -15.51 -19.80 -3.04
CA GLU A 20 -16.60 -18.84 -3.24
C GLU A 20 -17.68 -18.98 -2.15
N LYS A 21 -18.08 -20.22 -1.82
CA LYS A 21 -19.04 -20.47 -0.73
C LYS A 21 -18.55 -20.06 0.65
N ARG A 22 -17.23 -20.07 0.90
CA ARG A 22 -16.64 -19.62 2.18
C ARG A 22 -16.63 -18.10 2.34
N ILE A 23 -16.77 -17.37 1.25
CA ILE A 23 -16.70 -15.90 1.21
C ILE A 23 -18.05 -15.26 0.88
N LEU A 24 -19.03 -16.05 0.45
CA LEU A 24 -20.40 -15.64 0.18
C LEU A 24 -21.22 -15.70 1.48
N ASP A 25 -21.71 -14.56 1.96
CA ASP A 25 -22.68 -14.50 3.04
C ASP A 25 -24.04 -14.03 2.51
N TYR A 26 -25.10 -14.62 3.03
CA TYR A 26 -26.47 -14.32 2.61
C TYR A 26 -27.08 -13.38 3.64
N ASP A 27 -27.44 -12.16 3.23
CA ASP A 27 -28.17 -11.23 4.09
C ASP A 27 -29.68 -11.45 3.89
N PRO A 28 -30.37 -12.12 4.84
CA PRO A 28 -31.80 -12.41 4.71
C PRO A 28 -32.67 -11.15 4.75
N LYS A 29 -32.15 -9.98 5.16
CA LYS A 29 -32.90 -8.72 5.21
C LYS A 29 -32.95 -7.98 3.87
N GLN A 30 -32.01 -8.26 2.98
CA GLN A 30 -31.92 -7.66 1.65
C GLN A 30 -32.16 -8.67 0.52
N ALA A 31 -32.42 -9.94 0.87
CA ALA A 31 -32.61 -11.05 -0.06
C ALA A 31 -31.48 -11.17 -1.11
N GLY A 32 -30.25 -10.85 -0.70
CA GLY A 32 -29.08 -10.79 -1.56
C GLY A 32 -27.93 -11.60 -0.98
N ALA A 33 -27.17 -12.26 -1.87
CA ALA A 33 -25.91 -12.90 -1.52
C ALA A 33 -24.77 -11.91 -1.81
N TYR A 34 -23.86 -11.74 -0.84
CA TYR A 34 -22.76 -10.78 -0.92
C TYR A 34 -21.45 -11.46 -0.59
N TYR A 35 -20.35 -10.94 -1.13
CA TYR A 35 -18.99 -11.37 -0.78
C TYR A 35 -18.51 -10.59 0.44
N THR A 36 -17.90 -11.27 1.42
CA THR A 36 -17.84 -10.81 2.81
C THR A 36 -16.44 -10.46 3.32
N ARG A 37 -15.38 -10.64 2.51
CA ARG A 37 -13.96 -10.45 2.91
C ARG A 37 -13.01 -10.01 1.76
N ILE A 38 -12.04 -9.12 2.07
CA ILE A 38 -10.98 -8.56 1.17
C ILE A 38 -10.01 -9.66 0.75
N TYR A 39 -9.79 -9.92 -0.56
CA TYR A 39 -8.66 -10.76 -0.99
C TYR A 39 -7.95 -10.28 -2.28
N LEU A 40 -6.62 -10.37 -2.26
CA LEU A 40 -5.74 -10.30 -3.42
C LEU A 40 -5.58 -11.72 -4.00
N VAL A 41 -6.09 -11.98 -5.21
CA VAL A 41 -6.17 -13.36 -5.70
C VAL A 41 -5.68 -13.50 -7.15
N ARG A 42 -4.54 -14.17 -7.34
CA ARG A 42 -4.20 -14.85 -8.62
C ARG A 42 -4.87 -16.22 -8.73
N ASP A 43 -5.11 -16.90 -7.60
CA ASP A 43 -5.82 -18.18 -7.51
C ASP A 43 -6.67 -18.27 -6.22
N LEU A 44 -8.00 -18.34 -6.36
CA LEU A 44 -8.94 -18.27 -5.23
C LEU A 44 -8.85 -19.51 -4.33
N ALA A 45 -8.28 -20.60 -4.84
CA ALA A 45 -8.19 -21.88 -4.17
C ALA A 45 -7.06 -21.98 -3.11
N SER A 46 -6.10 -21.04 -3.07
CA SER A 46 -4.86 -21.20 -2.28
C SER A 46 -4.54 -20.05 -1.32
N PHE A 47 -5.48 -19.13 -1.03
CA PHE A 47 -5.19 -17.87 -0.33
C PHE A 47 -5.66 -17.85 1.15
N ASP A 48 -4.89 -17.14 1.98
CA ASP A 48 -5.06 -16.97 3.44
C ASP A 48 -5.53 -15.54 3.80
N HIS A 49 -6.35 -15.39 4.84
CA HIS A 49 -7.40 -14.37 4.90
C HIS A 49 -7.13 -13.09 5.74
N ASP A 50 -5.94 -12.90 6.33
CA ASP A 50 -5.68 -11.90 7.40
C ASP A 50 -4.77 -10.69 7.02
N VAL A 51 -4.70 -10.24 5.75
CA VAL A 51 -3.69 -9.25 5.33
C VAL A 51 -4.26 -7.83 5.08
N GLU A 52 -3.76 -6.84 5.84
CA GLU A 52 -3.93 -5.38 5.66
C GLU A 52 -3.49 -4.88 4.26
N CYS A 53 -3.84 -3.62 3.93
CA CYS A 53 -3.50 -2.93 2.67
C CYS A 53 -2.14 -3.37 2.08
N PRO A 54 -2.06 -3.63 0.76
CA PRO A 54 -0.83 -4.16 0.16
C PRO A 54 0.36 -3.27 0.50
N LYS A 55 1.32 -3.82 1.25
CA LYS A 55 2.59 -3.13 1.55
C LYS A 55 3.49 -2.98 0.32
N ARG A 56 3.01 -3.33 -0.89
CA ARG A 56 3.75 -3.36 -2.17
C ARG A 56 2.82 -2.95 -3.32
N GLY A 57 3.41 -2.57 -4.46
CA GLY A 57 2.66 -2.25 -5.68
C GLY A 57 1.95 -3.48 -6.27
N LEU A 58 0.80 -3.26 -6.91
CA LEU A 58 0.00 -4.31 -7.55
C LEU A 58 0.10 -4.23 -9.07
N ALA A 59 0.32 -5.37 -9.72
CA ALA A 59 0.24 -5.48 -11.17
C ALA A 59 -1.23 -5.47 -11.61
N LEU A 60 -1.67 -4.40 -12.27
CA LEU A 60 -3.04 -4.23 -12.75
C LEU A 60 -3.33 -5.05 -14.02
N ILE A 61 -3.16 -6.37 -14.01
CA ILE A 61 -3.42 -7.22 -15.18
C ILE A 61 -4.93 -7.34 -15.43
N SER A 62 -5.64 -7.86 -14.45
CA SER A 62 -7.11 -7.97 -14.42
C SER A 62 -7.72 -6.96 -13.46
N ASN A 63 -9.06 -6.94 -13.37
CA ASN A 63 -9.75 -6.14 -12.36
C ASN A 63 -9.23 -6.48 -10.96
N THR A 64 -8.96 -5.43 -10.18
CA THR A 64 -8.61 -5.53 -8.76
C THR A 64 -9.83 -5.12 -7.95
N TYR A 65 -10.15 -5.90 -6.92
CA TYR A 65 -11.30 -5.66 -6.06
C TYR A 65 -10.84 -5.18 -4.69
N VAL A 66 -11.40 -4.06 -4.23
CA VAL A 66 -11.13 -3.46 -2.93
C VAL A 66 -12.41 -3.53 -2.12
N GLU A 67 -12.43 -4.35 -1.08
CA GLU A 67 -13.53 -4.32 -0.12
C GLU A 67 -13.22 -3.27 0.97
N THR A 68 -14.19 -2.43 1.27
CA THR A 68 -14.10 -1.43 2.34
C THR A 68 -15.03 -1.84 3.47
N ASN A 69 -14.47 -1.97 4.68
CA ASN A 69 -15.23 -2.27 5.89
C ASN A 69 -15.26 -1.01 6.78
N LEU A 70 -16.42 -0.37 6.87
CA LEU A 70 -16.64 0.72 7.81
C LEU A 70 -17.13 0.13 9.12
N ILE A 71 -16.34 0.32 10.17
CA ILE A 71 -16.58 -0.23 11.51
C ILE A 71 -16.50 0.92 12.52
N ILE A 72 -17.45 1.01 13.44
CA ILE A 72 -17.29 1.83 14.65
C ILE A 72 -16.52 0.97 15.64
N LYS A 73 -15.33 1.43 16.01
CA LYS A 73 -14.59 0.85 17.13
C LYS A 73 -15.35 1.17 18.42
N GLY A 74 -15.73 0.12 19.16
CA GLY A 74 -16.25 0.28 20.51
C GLY A 74 -15.15 0.75 21.46
N ASP A 75 -15.52 1.46 22.53
CA ASP A 75 -14.63 1.70 23.66
C ASP A 75 -14.62 0.48 24.60
N GLN A 76 -13.50 0.31 25.31
CA GLN A 76 -13.26 -0.65 26.41
C GLN A 76 -14.32 -1.77 26.61
N GLY A 77 -14.28 -2.81 25.78
CA GLY A 77 -15.08 -4.03 25.95
C GLY A 77 -16.41 -4.07 25.18
N GLN A 78 -16.76 -3.01 24.43
CA GLN A 78 -17.86 -3.05 23.46
C GLN A 78 -17.43 -3.77 22.16
N GLU A 79 -18.31 -4.60 21.61
CA GLU A 79 -18.06 -5.26 20.33
C GLU A 79 -17.99 -4.23 19.18
N GLU A 80 -17.06 -4.46 18.26
CA GLU A 80 -16.95 -3.65 17.05
C GLU A 80 -18.23 -3.73 16.23
N ARG A 81 -18.83 -2.56 15.93
CA ARG A 81 -20.07 -2.51 15.16
C ARG A 81 -19.76 -2.21 13.70
N GLN A 82 -19.92 -3.23 12.85
CA GLN A 82 -19.86 -3.07 11.41
C GLN A 82 -21.02 -2.20 10.91
N LEU A 83 -20.70 -1.09 10.25
CA LEU A 83 -21.68 -0.13 9.71
C LEU A 83 -22.02 -0.39 8.25
N SER A 84 -21.00 -0.64 7.44
CA SER A 84 -21.14 -0.92 6.02
C SER A 84 -19.98 -1.74 5.50
N LYS A 85 -20.29 -2.61 4.54
CA LYS A 85 -19.32 -3.19 3.64
C LYS A 85 -19.59 -2.67 2.24
N GLY A 86 -18.59 -2.69 1.38
CA GLY A 86 -18.87 -2.71 -0.04
C GLY A 86 -17.61 -2.90 -0.85
N LEU A 87 -17.84 -3.10 -2.14
CA LEU A 87 -16.84 -3.59 -3.07
C LEU A 87 -16.59 -2.55 -4.14
N LEU A 88 -15.34 -2.10 -4.24
CA LEU A 88 -14.85 -1.25 -5.30
C LEU A 88 -14.08 -2.09 -6.31
N THR A 89 -14.26 -1.78 -7.59
CA THR A 89 -13.50 -2.41 -8.68
C THR A 89 -12.56 -1.39 -9.29
N ILE A 90 -11.27 -1.69 -9.26
CA ILE A 90 -10.22 -1.00 -10.00
C ILE A 90 -10.03 -1.74 -11.33
N PRO A 91 -10.32 -1.11 -12.48
CA PRO A 91 -10.18 -1.78 -13.78
C PRO A 91 -8.73 -2.18 -14.08
N GLY A 92 -8.53 -3.43 -14.51
CA GLY A 92 -7.24 -3.90 -15.01
C GLY A 92 -6.93 -3.44 -16.44
N ILE A 93 -5.68 -3.61 -16.88
CA ILE A 93 -5.23 -3.20 -18.22
C ILE A 93 -5.87 -4.01 -19.36
N GLU A 94 -6.42 -5.20 -19.11
CA GLU A 94 -7.21 -5.93 -20.12
C GLU A 94 -8.34 -5.08 -20.71
N ARG A 95 -8.86 -4.13 -19.92
CA ARG A 95 -9.96 -3.24 -20.31
C ARG A 95 -9.53 -1.80 -20.57
N ARG A 96 -8.23 -1.47 -20.48
CA ARG A 96 -7.73 -0.10 -20.67
C ARG A 96 -6.25 -0.01 -21.04
N VAL A 97 -5.90 0.97 -21.87
CA VAL A 97 -4.50 1.28 -22.22
C VAL A 97 -3.94 2.33 -21.28
N LEU A 98 -2.88 1.99 -20.53
CA LEU A 98 -2.19 2.94 -19.65
C LEU A 98 -1.19 3.79 -20.44
N THR A 99 -1.57 5.02 -20.77
CA THR A 99 -0.72 5.95 -21.55
C THR A 99 0.16 6.82 -20.68
N LYS A 100 -0.22 7.07 -19.43
CA LYS A 100 0.46 7.94 -18.46
C LYS A 100 0.37 7.37 -17.04
N CYS A 101 1.22 7.88 -16.14
CA CYS A 101 1.03 7.69 -14.72
C CYS A 101 0.02 8.73 -14.24
N GLU A 102 -0.97 8.32 -13.45
CA GLU A 102 -1.97 9.24 -12.91
C GLU A 102 -2.53 8.75 -11.58
N LEU A 103 -3.04 9.69 -10.82
CA LEU A 103 -3.82 9.42 -9.64
C LEU A 103 -5.26 9.17 -10.06
N GLU A 104 -5.80 8.00 -9.69
CA GLU A 104 -7.18 7.65 -9.92
C GLU A 104 -7.90 7.48 -8.59
N SER A 105 -9.22 7.54 -8.64
CA SER A 105 -10.06 7.25 -7.49
C SER A 105 -11.29 6.46 -7.89
N CYS A 106 -11.83 5.73 -6.92
CA CYS A 106 -13.16 5.16 -7.00
C CYS A 106 -13.88 5.39 -5.67
N SER A 107 -15.18 5.70 -5.76
CA SER A 107 -16.00 6.09 -4.63
C SER A 107 -17.07 5.05 -4.38
N LEU A 108 -17.29 4.69 -3.12
CA LEU A 108 -18.37 3.81 -2.69
C LEU A 108 -19.28 4.57 -1.74
N ALA A 109 -20.49 4.87 -2.21
CA ALA A 109 -21.54 5.37 -1.33
C ALA A 109 -22.02 4.24 -0.41
N THR A 110 -21.83 4.41 0.89
CA THR A 110 -22.36 3.52 1.93
C THR A 110 -23.55 4.17 2.63
N ARG A 111 -24.24 3.42 3.49
CA ARG A 111 -25.43 3.92 4.22
C ARG A 111 -25.17 5.19 5.03
N LEU A 112 -23.93 5.39 5.54
CA LEU A 112 -23.61 6.48 6.47
C LEU A 112 -22.51 7.44 5.97
N SER A 113 -21.76 7.07 4.93
CA SER A 113 -20.72 7.92 4.34
C SER A 113 -20.35 7.45 2.93
N THR A 114 -19.64 8.29 2.18
CA THR A 114 -18.96 7.84 0.95
C THR A 114 -17.50 7.55 1.29
N VAL A 115 -16.99 6.42 0.84
CA VAL A 115 -15.58 6.04 0.94
C VAL A 115 -14.91 6.29 -0.40
N ASP A 116 -13.92 7.18 -0.43
CA ASP A 116 -13.07 7.39 -1.59
C ASP A 116 -11.79 6.58 -1.45
N VAL A 117 -11.52 5.72 -2.43
CA VAL A 117 -10.26 4.98 -2.54
C VAL A 117 -9.43 5.64 -3.63
N MET A 118 -8.31 6.25 -3.23
CA MET A 118 -7.35 6.87 -4.13
C MET A 118 -6.16 5.95 -4.37
N TYR A 119 -5.71 5.84 -5.61
CA TYR A 119 -4.59 4.98 -5.98
C TYR A 119 -3.78 5.58 -7.13
N GLY A 120 -2.46 5.39 -7.06
CA GLY A 120 -1.57 5.76 -8.15
C GLY A 120 -1.47 4.63 -9.17
N VAL A 121 -1.75 4.95 -10.43
CA VAL A 121 -1.52 4.04 -11.56
C VAL A 121 -0.18 4.40 -12.18
N VAL A 122 0.76 3.46 -12.16
CA VAL A 122 2.15 3.67 -12.60
C VAL A 122 2.47 2.71 -13.74
N LYS A 123 2.78 3.23 -14.92
CA LYS A 123 3.22 2.41 -16.06
C LYS A 123 4.70 2.09 -15.94
N ALA A 124 5.13 0.92 -16.44
CA ALA A 124 6.52 0.47 -16.41
C ALA A 124 7.20 0.77 -15.05
N ALA A 125 6.51 0.39 -13.98
CA ALA A 125 6.93 0.64 -12.62
C ALA A 125 8.08 -0.29 -12.23
N VAL A 126 9.02 0.22 -11.45
CA VAL A 126 9.89 -0.61 -10.61
C VAL A 126 9.37 -0.61 -9.19
N GLU A 127 9.64 -1.70 -8.49
CA GLU A 127 9.39 -1.74 -7.06
C GLU A 127 10.60 -1.14 -6.35
N ALA A 128 10.37 -0.10 -5.57
CA ALA A 128 11.43 0.55 -4.83
C ALA A 128 11.22 0.44 -3.32
N THR A 129 12.25 -0.02 -2.61
CA THR A 129 12.26 -0.17 -1.16
C THR A 129 13.11 0.91 -0.52
N ILE A 130 12.56 1.56 0.51
CA ILE A 130 13.17 2.62 1.30
C ILE A 130 13.44 2.08 2.70
N SER A 131 14.64 2.28 3.21
CA SER A 131 14.97 2.08 4.63
C SER A 131 15.75 3.28 5.15
N ILE A 132 15.45 3.69 6.38
CA ILE A 132 16.05 4.88 6.99
C ILE A 132 16.55 4.50 8.38
N GLU A 133 17.80 4.84 8.66
CA GLU A 133 18.47 4.61 9.93
C GLU A 133 18.88 5.96 10.54
N VAL A 134 18.66 6.15 11.84
CA VAL A 134 19.28 7.24 12.61
C VAL A 134 20.67 6.76 13.02
N LEU A 135 21.70 7.44 12.51
CA LEU A 135 23.10 7.14 12.79
C LEU A 135 23.63 7.86 14.04
N ALA A 136 23.12 9.06 14.29
CA ALA A 136 23.48 9.88 15.45
C ALA A 136 22.40 10.93 15.72
N GLY A 137 22.21 11.26 16.99
CA GLY A 137 21.33 12.33 17.44
C GLY A 137 19.87 11.90 17.57
N GLU A 138 18.97 12.86 17.45
CA GLU A 138 17.56 12.69 17.80
C GLU A 138 16.65 13.03 16.63
N PHE A 139 15.83 12.06 16.20
CA PHE A 139 14.86 12.23 15.15
C PHE A 139 13.45 12.17 15.72
N PHE A 140 12.68 13.21 15.46
CA PHE A 140 11.25 13.26 15.69
C PHE A 140 10.60 14.03 14.57
N GLY A 141 9.79 13.38 13.74
CA GLY A 141 9.05 14.09 12.71
C GLY A 141 8.40 13.20 11.68
N GLU A 142 8.26 13.71 10.47
CA GLU A 142 7.49 13.09 9.39
C GLU A 142 8.40 12.77 8.21
N ILE A 143 8.18 11.60 7.60
CA ILE A 143 8.85 11.20 6.37
C ILE A 143 7.77 10.91 5.34
N THR A 144 7.80 11.64 4.23
CA THR A 144 6.88 11.47 3.10
C THR A 144 7.62 11.22 1.82
N ALA A 145 6.96 10.54 0.88
CA ALA A 145 7.44 10.40 -0.48
C ALA A 145 6.33 10.70 -1.49
N CYS A 146 6.66 11.31 -2.60
CA CYS A 146 5.80 11.40 -3.77
C CYS A 146 6.63 11.20 -5.03
N THR A 147 5.96 11.04 -6.17
CA THR A 147 6.67 10.97 -7.46
C THR A 147 6.64 12.34 -8.14
N SER A 148 7.49 12.55 -9.14
CA SER A 148 7.47 13.80 -9.90
C SER A 148 6.17 14.00 -10.70
N ILE A 149 5.45 12.93 -11.06
CA ILE A 149 4.17 12.99 -11.78
C ILE A 149 2.98 13.01 -10.81
N ILE A 150 2.90 12.04 -9.89
CA ILE A 150 1.86 11.93 -8.86
C ILE A 150 2.37 12.58 -7.58
N LYS A 151 1.86 13.78 -7.28
CA LYS A 151 2.36 14.66 -6.21
C LYS A 151 1.70 14.42 -4.86
N GLU A 152 0.71 13.55 -4.78
CA GLU A 152 0.09 13.12 -3.54
C GLU A 152 1.14 12.44 -2.65
N LYS A 153 1.25 12.95 -1.42
CA LYS A 153 2.26 12.52 -0.46
C LYS A 153 1.85 11.17 0.14
N LEU A 154 2.72 10.19 0.01
CA LEU A 154 2.68 8.94 0.74
C LEU A 154 3.41 9.14 2.07
N VAL A 155 2.71 9.01 3.18
CA VAL A 155 3.34 9.03 4.52
C VAL A 155 4.06 7.71 4.73
N LEU A 156 5.38 7.77 4.91
CA LEU A 156 6.23 6.63 5.21
C LEU A 156 6.45 6.48 6.71
N HIS A 157 6.61 7.60 7.42
CA HIS A 157 6.70 7.66 8.87
C HIS A 157 5.94 8.88 9.35
N ASP A 158 5.07 8.71 10.33
CA ASP A 158 4.35 9.79 10.98
C ASP A 158 5.09 10.23 12.24
N ARG A 159 4.62 11.31 12.86
CA ARG A 159 5.22 11.89 14.08
C ARG A 159 4.90 11.08 15.35
N SER A 160 4.80 9.75 15.25
CA SER A 160 4.37 8.89 16.35
C SER A 160 5.51 8.45 17.27
N ALA A 161 6.77 8.46 16.80
CA ALA A 161 7.91 7.95 17.56
C ALA A 161 9.06 8.96 17.66
N TYR A 162 9.61 9.09 18.86
CA TYR A 162 10.88 9.78 19.11
C TYR A 162 12.01 8.75 19.04
N ILE A 163 13.01 8.97 18.18
CA ILE A 163 14.09 8.02 17.94
C ILE A 163 15.43 8.68 18.26
N THR A 164 16.12 8.16 19.27
CA THR A 164 17.44 8.66 19.71
C THR A 164 18.50 7.60 19.48
N SER A 165 19.54 7.95 18.73
CA SER A 165 20.69 7.09 18.46
C SER A 165 21.96 7.72 19.06
N GLY A 166 22.69 6.92 19.84
CA GLY A 166 24.02 7.28 20.36
C GLY A 166 25.14 6.84 19.40
N GLU A 167 26.35 7.36 19.61
CA GLU A 167 27.51 7.02 18.78
C GLU A 167 27.71 5.50 18.67
N GLY A 168 27.69 5.00 17.43
CA GLY A 168 27.95 3.59 17.10
C GLY A 168 26.74 2.66 17.12
N ILE A 169 25.52 3.14 17.43
CA ILE A 169 24.29 2.33 17.40
C ILE A 169 23.30 2.94 16.41
N ALA A 170 23.29 2.44 15.18
CA ALA A 170 22.29 2.83 14.20
C ALA A 170 20.91 2.23 14.55
N LEU A 171 19.86 3.06 14.53
CA LEU A 171 18.48 2.62 14.79
C LEU A 171 17.62 2.78 13.55
N ILE A 172 16.93 1.71 13.16
CA ILE A 172 16.00 1.74 12.02
C ILE A 172 14.73 2.49 12.41
N ILE A 173 14.32 3.44 11.57
CA ILE A 173 13.03 4.12 11.68
C ILE A 173 11.93 3.17 11.18
N PRO A 174 10.95 2.80 12.02
CA PRO A 174 9.81 2.00 11.56
C PRO A 174 8.97 2.80 10.55
N LEU A 175 8.86 2.28 9.33
CA LEU A 175 8.03 2.89 8.29
C LEU A 175 6.66 2.19 8.23
N LEU A 176 5.59 2.99 8.16
CA LEU A 176 4.22 2.56 7.85
C LEU A 176 4.15 1.84 6.50
N ARG A 177 4.99 2.28 5.55
CA ARG A 177 5.22 1.65 4.25
C ARG A 177 6.66 1.89 3.82
N SER A 178 7.36 0.82 3.45
CA SER A 178 8.74 0.89 2.97
C SER A 178 8.84 0.69 1.45
N VAL A 179 7.80 0.18 0.80
CA VAL A 179 7.83 -0.14 -0.63
C VAL A 179 6.90 0.78 -1.40
N VAL A 180 7.41 1.32 -2.51
CA VAL A 180 6.69 2.23 -3.41
C VAL A 180 6.90 1.81 -4.86
N ALA A 181 5.87 1.99 -5.70
CA ALA A 181 5.99 1.79 -7.14
C ALA A 181 6.37 3.12 -7.80
N VAL A 182 7.41 3.14 -8.63
CA VAL A 182 7.89 4.36 -9.28
C VAL A 182 8.10 4.12 -10.78
N TYR A 183 7.67 5.05 -11.62
CA TYR A 183 7.92 4.94 -13.06
C TYR A 183 9.41 5.11 -13.36
N VAL A 184 9.99 4.20 -14.14
CA VAL A 184 11.42 4.22 -14.53
C VAL A 184 11.90 5.51 -15.21
N LYS A 185 11.00 6.37 -15.72
CA LYS A 185 11.38 7.65 -16.35
C LYS A 185 11.09 8.88 -15.49
N GLU A 186 10.68 8.70 -14.25
CA GLU A 186 10.33 9.79 -13.34
C GLU A 186 11.24 9.79 -12.10
N LYS A 187 11.07 10.73 -11.18
CA LYS A 187 11.80 10.73 -9.91
C LYS A 187 10.89 10.41 -8.74
N LEU A 188 11.43 9.73 -7.73
CA LEU A 188 10.86 9.71 -6.38
C LEU A 188 11.43 10.89 -5.59
N LEU A 189 10.56 11.67 -4.98
CA LEU A 189 10.89 12.79 -4.11
C LEU A 189 10.63 12.37 -2.67
N LEU A 190 11.71 12.18 -1.90
CA LEU A 190 11.65 11.89 -0.46
C LEU A 190 11.78 13.21 0.30
N THR A 191 10.85 13.46 1.23
CA THR A 191 10.87 14.63 2.12
C THR A 191 10.96 14.14 3.56
N ILE A 192 11.97 14.64 4.27
CA ILE A 192 12.21 14.35 5.69
C ILE A 192 12.05 15.67 6.45
N ALA A 193 11.05 15.73 7.33
CA ALA A 193 10.81 16.84 8.22
C ALA A 193 11.14 16.43 9.66
N ALA A 194 12.03 17.17 10.32
CA ALA A 194 12.32 16.99 11.74
C ALA A 194 11.77 18.17 12.56
N HIS A 195 11.24 17.86 13.74
CA HIS A 195 10.59 18.77 14.67
C HIS A 195 11.20 18.67 16.07
N THR A 196 12.52 18.83 16.17
CA THR A 196 13.27 18.82 17.44
C THR A 196 13.22 20.20 18.10
N ASP A 197 14.12 21.08 17.70
CA ASP A 197 14.38 22.45 18.18
C ASP A 197 13.89 23.52 17.18
N GLY A 198 13.12 23.10 16.20
CA GLY A 198 12.61 23.89 15.09
C GLY A 198 12.03 22.95 14.02
N GLU A 199 11.51 23.52 12.94
CA GLU A 199 11.09 22.75 11.78
C GLU A 199 12.21 22.75 10.74
N PHE A 200 12.82 21.59 10.53
CA PHE A 200 13.87 21.40 9.54
C PHE A 200 13.39 20.43 8.47
N THR A 201 13.59 20.77 7.20
CA THR A 201 13.17 19.93 6.08
C THR A 201 14.34 19.64 5.15
N LYS A 202 14.48 18.37 4.76
CA LYS A 202 15.41 17.91 3.74
C LYS A 202 14.66 17.16 2.64
N CYS A 203 14.96 17.48 1.39
CA CYS A 203 14.44 16.78 0.22
C CYS A 203 15.56 16.04 -0.50
N ILE A 204 15.27 14.81 -0.94
CA ILE A 204 16.16 13.98 -1.73
C ILE A 204 15.39 13.46 -2.94
N ASP A 205 15.97 13.53 -4.12
CA ASP A 205 15.38 12.98 -5.33
C ASP A 205 16.13 11.76 -5.84
N TYR A 206 15.39 10.68 -6.08
CA TYR A 206 15.92 9.43 -6.63
C TYR A 206 15.40 9.23 -8.04
N THR A 207 16.31 8.92 -8.97
CA THR A 207 15.93 8.47 -10.32
C THR A 207 15.94 6.93 -10.33
N PRO A 208 14.77 6.27 -10.27
CA PRO A 208 14.68 4.82 -10.20
C PRO A 208 15.26 4.18 -11.46
N ARG A 209 16.07 3.13 -11.27
CA ARG A 209 16.59 2.29 -12.35
C ARG A 209 16.44 0.83 -11.94
N VAL A 210 16.13 -0.05 -12.88
CA VAL A 210 16.03 -1.49 -12.61
C VAL A 210 17.34 -1.98 -11.99
N ASN A 211 17.26 -2.74 -10.89
CA ASN A 211 18.42 -3.27 -10.17
C ASN A 211 19.43 -2.20 -9.71
N SER A 212 18.92 -1.09 -9.19
CA SER A 212 19.77 -0.01 -8.65
C SER A 212 19.65 0.11 -7.14
N SER A 213 20.68 0.69 -6.52
CA SER A 213 20.70 1.02 -5.10
C SER A 213 21.38 2.36 -4.92
N TYR A 214 20.81 3.17 -4.03
CA TYR A 214 21.31 4.47 -3.61
C TYR A 214 21.46 4.47 -2.09
N LEU A 215 22.48 5.16 -1.61
CA LEU A 215 22.78 5.30 -0.19
C LEU A 215 23.21 6.73 0.06
N ASP A 216 22.44 7.46 0.86
CA ASP A 216 22.69 8.85 1.22
C ASP A 216 22.78 8.98 2.73
N GLU A 217 23.72 9.81 3.19
CA GLU A 217 23.77 10.27 4.57
C GLU A 217 23.36 11.74 4.60
N VAL A 218 22.35 12.06 5.40
CA VAL A 218 21.75 13.39 5.48
C VAL A 218 21.56 13.84 6.91
N THR A 219 21.91 15.09 7.18
CA THR A 219 21.63 15.72 8.48
C THR A 219 20.36 16.54 8.39
N VAL A 220 19.45 16.37 9.35
CA VAL A 220 18.20 17.12 9.48
C VAL A 220 17.93 17.43 10.95
N GLY A 221 17.89 18.72 11.30
CA GLY A 221 17.86 19.15 12.69
C GLY A 221 19.07 18.58 13.46
N LEU A 222 18.78 17.87 14.55
CA LEU A 222 19.79 17.23 15.40
C LEU A 222 20.13 15.79 14.97
N ALA A 223 19.46 15.23 13.96
CA ALA A 223 19.67 13.86 13.51
C ALA A 223 20.59 13.78 12.28
N THR A 224 21.46 12.78 12.28
CA THR A 224 22.10 12.28 11.05
C THR A 224 21.45 10.96 10.66
N LEU A 225 20.93 10.89 9.44
CA LEU A 225 20.18 9.78 8.90
C LEU A 225 20.92 9.13 7.74
N ARG A 226 20.84 7.81 7.64
CA ARG A 226 21.19 7.06 6.44
C ARG A 226 19.94 6.61 5.72
N VAL A 227 19.79 7.03 4.48
CA VAL A 227 18.68 6.65 3.62
C VAL A 227 19.20 5.67 2.57
N LYS A 228 18.58 4.51 2.50
CA LYS A 228 18.85 3.51 1.47
C LYS A 228 17.61 3.37 0.59
N PHE A 229 17.83 3.45 -0.72
CA PHE A 229 16.78 3.33 -1.73
C PHE A 229 17.17 2.26 -2.76
N VAL A 230 16.42 1.17 -2.84
CA VAL A 230 16.73 0.00 -3.69
C VAL A 230 15.59 -0.25 -4.67
N CYS A 231 15.89 -0.34 -5.97
CA CYS A 231 14.91 -0.64 -7.02
C CYS A 231 15.12 -2.05 -7.59
N GLN A 232 14.03 -2.80 -7.73
CA GLN A 232 13.96 -4.15 -8.30
C GLN A 232 12.96 -4.21 -9.46
#